data_AF-A0A960IX79-F1
#
_entry.id   AF-A0A960IX79-F1
#
_cell.length_a   1.000
_cell.length_b   1.000
_cell.length_c   1.000
_cell.angle_alpha   90.00
_cell.angle_beta   90.00
_cell.angle_gamma   90.00
#
_symmetry.space_group_name_H-M   'P 1'
#
loop_
_entity.id
_entity.type
_entity.pdbx_description
1 polymer ?
#
loop_
_entity_poly.entity_id
_entity_poly.type
_entity_poly.pdbx_seq_one_letter_code
_entity_poly.pdbx_strand_id
1 'polypeptide(L)' 'MPNADDMKGRAKEAAGDLTDDDDLKREGKADQVTGKVKDAVDSARDKVKDVLHKD' A
#
# COMPACT_ATOMS: atom_id res chain seq x y z
N MET A 1 -6.65 -34.74 20.78
CA MET A 1 -6.58 -33.53 21.61
C MET A 1 -6.06 -32.42 20.72
N PRO A 2 -6.77 -31.30 20.55
CA PRO A 2 -6.21 -30.18 19.79
C PRO A 2 -4.93 -29.74 20.50
N ASN A 3 -3.83 -29.72 19.78
CA ASN A 3 -2.52 -29.44 20.33
C ASN A 3 -2.56 -27.99 20.82
N ALA A 4 -2.03 -27.70 22.01
CA ALA A 4 -2.02 -26.33 22.54
C ALA A 4 -1.40 -25.32 21.55
N ASP A 5 -0.51 -25.80 20.68
CA ASP A 5 0.10 -25.08 19.57
C ASP A 5 -0.91 -24.61 18.50
N ASP A 6 -1.95 -25.39 18.20
CA ASP A 6 -3.00 -25.00 17.23
C ASP A 6 -3.86 -23.85 17.76
N MET A 7 -4.21 -23.87 19.05
CA MET A 7 -4.95 -22.76 19.67
C MET A 7 -4.11 -21.50 19.79
N LYS A 8 -2.82 -21.64 20.12
CA LYS A 8 -1.88 -20.52 20.18
C LYS A 8 -1.64 -19.92 18.80
N GLY A 9 -1.56 -20.77 17.77
CA GLY A 9 -1.46 -20.36 16.37
C GLY A 9 -2.64 -19.48 15.96
N ARG A 10 -3.86 -19.97 16.14
CA ARG A 10 -5.09 -19.20 15.82
C ARG A 10 -5.22 -17.91 16.61
N ALA A 11 -4.82 -17.89 17.88
CA ALA A 11 -4.84 -16.67 18.70
C ALA A 11 -3.83 -15.63 18.21
N LYS A 12 -2.65 -16.07 17.75
CA LYS A 12 -1.60 -15.19 17.23
C LYS A 12 -1.93 -14.66 15.83
N GLU A 13 -2.58 -15.49 15.01
CA GLU A 13 -3.10 -15.11 13.70
C GLU A 13 -4.23 -14.09 13.82
N ALA A 14 -5.19 -14.33 14.72
CA ALA A 14 -6.26 -13.36 15.00
C ALA A 14 -5.72 -12.06 15.63
N ALA A 15 -4.73 -12.12 16.52
CA ALA A 15 -4.10 -10.94 17.08
C ALA A 15 -3.26 -10.17 16.05
N GLY A 16 -2.62 -10.89 15.11
CA GLY A 16 -1.92 -10.34 13.97
C GLY A 16 -2.89 -9.59 13.06
N ASP A 17 -3.92 -10.25 12.54
CA ASP A 17 -4.96 -9.60 11.72
C ASP A 17 -5.62 -8.41 12.42
N LEU A 18 -5.84 -8.49 13.73
CA LEU A 18 -6.41 -7.36 14.50
C LEU A 18 -5.43 -6.20 14.73
N THR A 19 -4.12 -6.44 14.64
CA THR A 19 -3.08 -5.42 14.90
C THR A 19 -2.44 -4.89 13.61
N ASP A 20 -2.38 -5.70 12.54
CA ASP A 20 -1.70 -5.38 11.27
C ASP A 20 -2.58 -4.62 10.26
N ASP A 21 -3.89 -4.50 10.46
CA ASP A 21 -4.78 -3.93 9.43
C ASP A 21 -5.01 -2.40 9.54
N ASP A 22 -4.53 -1.72 10.58
CA ASP A 22 -4.72 -0.26 10.68
C ASP A 22 -3.48 0.54 10.22
N ASP A 23 -2.28 0.15 10.64
CA ASP A 23 -1.04 0.79 10.20
C ASP A 23 -0.66 0.37 8.77
N LEU A 24 -0.69 -0.93 8.43
CA LEU A 24 -0.30 -1.40 7.08
C LEU A 24 -1.31 -0.96 6.00
N LYS A 25 -2.59 -0.83 6.37
CA LYS A 25 -3.65 -0.35 5.47
C LYS A 25 -3.64 1.18 5.34
N ARG A 26 -3.16 1.91 6.35
CA ARG A 26 -2.87 3.36 6.24
C ARG A 26 -1.64 3.62 5.37
N GLU A 27 -0.56 2.89 5.60
CA GLU A 27 0.68 3.02 4.81
C GLU A 27 0.41 2.63 3.35
N GLY A 28 -0.24 1.49 3.11
CA GLY A 28 -0.61 1.05 1.76
C GLY A 28 -1.58 1.99 1.03
N LYS A 29 -2.52 2.64 1.74
CA LYS A 29 -3.36 3.69 1.14
C LYS A 29 -2.58 4.97 0.85
N ALA A 30 -1.72 5.41 1.75
CA ALA A 30 -0.89 6.59 1.56
C ALA A 30 0.08 6.40 0.39
N ASP A 31 0.68 5.22 0.26
CA ASP A 31 1.54 4.85 -0.86
C ASP A 31 0.78 4.76 -2.17
N GLN A 32 -0.41 4.17 -2.20
CA GLN A 32 -1.24 4.15 -3.41
C GLN A 32 -1.66 5.56 -3.86
N VAL A 33 -1.99 6.45 -2.92
CA VAL A 33 -2.34 7.83 -3.24
C VAL A 33 -1.11 8.58 -3.75
N THR A 34 0.03 8.42 -3.09
CA THR A 34 1.29 9.06 -3.47
C THR A 34 1.77 8.58 -4.83
N GLY A 35 1.66 7.29 -5.12
CA GLY A 35 1.95 6.69 -6.42
C GLY A 35 1.09 7.28 -7.54
N LYS A 36 -0.24 7.31 -7.35
CA LYS A 36 -1.17 7.90 -8.34
C LYS A 36 -0.92 9.39 -8.59
N VAL A 37 -0.57 10.14 -7.55
CA VAL A 37 -0.24 11.57 -7.68
C VAL A 37 1.07 11.74 -8.46
N LYS A 38 2.10 10.95 -8.16
CA LYS A 38 3.36 10.97 -8.93
C LYS A 38 3.14 10.63 -10.39
N ASP A 39 2.43 9.55 -10.70
CA ASP A 39 2.14 9.15 -12.08
C ASP A 39 1.38 10.24 -12.87
N ALA A 40 0.41 10.90 -12.24
CA ALA A 40 -0.33 11.99 -12.87
C ALA A 40 0.56 13.22 -13.12
N VAL A 41 1.44 13.56 -12.17
CA VAL A 41 2.38 14.67 -12.29
C VAL A 41 3.42 14.39 -13.37
N ASP A 42 4.00 13.19 -13.41
CA ASP A 42 4.98 12.81 -14.43
C ASP A 42 4.33 12.77 -15.82
N SER A 43 3.14 12.19 -15.96
CA SER A 43 2.39 12.20 -17.23
C SER A 43 2.09 13.62 -17.73
N ALA A 44 1.76 14.54 -16.83
CA ALA A 44 1.52 15.95 -17.17
C ALA A 44 2.83 16.65 -17.58
N ARG A 45 3.92 16.40 -16.85
CA ARG A 45 5.25 16.95 -17.15
C ARG A 45 5.78 16.47 -18.50
N ASP A 46 5.63 15.19 -18.81
CA ASP A 46 6.07 14.62 -20.08
C ASP A 46 5.29 15.22 -21.25
N LYS A 47 3.96 15.35 -21.15
CA LYS A 47 3.15 16.03 -22.18
C LYS A 47 3.57 17.48 -22.40
N VAL A 48 3.88 18.21 -21.31
CA VAL A 48 4.35 19.59 -21.41
C VAL A 48 5.73 19.66 -22.06
N LYS A 49 6.66 18.78 -21.67
CA LYS A 49 7.99 18.69 -22.30
C LYS A 49 7.92 18.33 -23.78
N ASP A 50 7.06 17.38 -24.17
CA ASP A 50 6.87 16.99 -25.58
C ASP A 50 6.34 18.15 -26.43
N VAL A 51 5.45 18.98 -25.88
CA VAL A 51 4.95 20.18 -26.57
C VAL A 51 6.02 21.27 -26.65
N LEU A 52 6.83 21.43 -25.61
CA LEU A 52 7.89 22.45 -25.54
C LEU A 52 9.16 22.09 -26.33
N HIS A 53 9.43 20.80 -26.57
CA HIS A 53 10.58 20.33 -27.37
C HIS A 53 10.27 20.16 -28.86
N LYS A 54 9.09 20.58 -29.33
CA LYS A 54 8.71 20.46 -30.75
C LYS A 54 9.16 21.66 -31.60
N ASP A 55 10.38 22.14 -31.37
CA ASP A 55 11.10 23.11 -32.22
C ASP A 55 12.40 22.50 -32.78
#